data_AF-Q804Y4-F1
#
_entry.id   AF-Q804Y4-F1
#
_cell.length_a   1.000
_cell.length_b   1.000
_cell.length_c   1.000
_cell.angle_alpha   90.00
_cell.angle_beta   90.00
_cell.angle_gamma   90.00
#
_symmetry.space_group_name_H-M   'P 1'
#
loop_
_entity.id
_entity.type
_entity.pdbx_description
1 polymer ?
#
loop_
_entity_poly.entity_id
_entity_poly.type
_entity_poly.pdbx_seq_one_letter_code
_entity_poly.pdbx_strand_id
1 'polypeptide(L)'
;QILSKLRLKQAPNISRDVVKQLLPKAPPLQQLLDQYDVLGDDSKDGAVEEDDEHATTETIMTMATDLTPIVQVDRKPKCCFFSFSPKIQANRIVRAQLWVHLRPAEEATTVFLQISRLMPVKDGGRHRIRSLKIDVNAGVTSWQSIDVKQVLTVWLKQPETNRGIEINAYDAKGNDLAVTSTETGEDGLLPFMEVKISEGPKRIRRDSGLDCDENSSESRCCRYPLTVDFEDFGWDWIIAPKRYKANYCSGECDYMYLQKYPYTLSGEQGQSERNGWALLHSHQDVSHQ
;
A
#
# COMPACT_ATOMS: atom_id res chain seq x y z
N GLN A 1 0.01 1.08 -18.74
CA GLN A 1 -0.92 0.52 -17.74
C GLN A 1 -0.46 0.74 -16.30
N ILE A 2 0.78 0.35 -15.93
CA ILE A 2 1.27 0.39 -14.53
C ILE A 2 1.17 1.79 -13.90
N LEU A 3 1.66 2.83 -14.59
CA LEU A 3 1.57 4.21 -14.10
C LEU A 3 0.12 4.64 -13.82
N SER A 4 -0.83 4.26 -14.68
CA SER A 4 -2.25 4.55 -14.49
C SER A 4 -2.84 3.81 -13.28
N LYS A 5 -2.51 2.52 -13.09
CA LYS A 5 -2.93 1.75 -11.91
C LYS A 5 -2.38 2.34 -10.61
N LEU A 6 -1.16 2.87 -10.63
CA LEU A 6 -0.50 3.56 -9.52
C LEU A 6 -0.91 5.04 -9.40
N ARG A 7 -1.78 5.54 -10.29
CA ARG A 7 -2.24 6.93 -10.34
C ARG A 7 -1.11 7.96 -10.53
N LEU A 8 -0.06 7.57 -11.24
CA LEU A 8 1.07 8.40 -11.64
C LEU A 8 0.90 8.84 -13.11
N LYS A 9 1.17 10.11 -13.39
CA LYS A 9 1.17 10.63 -14.77
C LYS A 9 2.45 10.22 -15.52
N GLN A 10 3.56 10.15 -14.80
CA GLN A 10 4.89 9.78 -15.31
C GLN A 10 5.66 9.04 -14.22
N ALA A 11 6.69 8.28 -14.62
CA ALA A 11 7.59 7.65 -13.67
C ALA A 11 8.31 8.72 -12.82
N PRO A 12 8.44 8.52 -11.49
CA PRO A 12 9.24 9.39 -10.65
C PRO A 12 10.70 9.43 -11.13
N ASN A 13 11.29 10.63 -11.24
CA ASN A 13 12.69 10.79 -11.56
C ASN A 13 13.54 10.70 -10.28
N ILE A 14 13.82 9.47 -9.83
CA ILE A 14 14.59 9.20 -8.61
C ILE A 14 15.72 8.23 -8.99
N SER A 15 16.97 8.61 -8.73
CA SER A 15 18.12 7.74 -8.99
C SER A 15 18.27 6.66 -7.92
N ARG A 16 18.92 5.54 -8.27
CA ARG A 16 19.18 4.42 -7.36
C ARG A 16 19.88 4.83 -6.07
N ASP A 17 20.79 5.80 -6.13
CA ASP A 17 21.52 6.28 -4.93
C ASP A 17 20.63 7.10 -4.01
N VAL A 18 19.73 7.92 -4.57
CA VAL A 18 18.74 8.67 -3.80
C VAL A 18 17.75 7.71 -3.14
N VAL A 19 17.32 6.65 -3.84
CA VAL A 19 16.48 5.59 -3.25
C VAL A 19 17.19 4.93 -2.06
N LYS A 20 18.47 4.55 -2.19
CA LYS A 20 19.23 3.94 -1.08
C LYS A 20 19.36 4.83 0.16
N GLN A 21 19.48 6.15 -0.04
CA GLN A 21 19.57 7.11 1.06
C GLN A 21 18.21 7.33 1.75
N LEU A 22 17.13 7.36 0.96
CA LEU A 22 15.78 7.64 1.46
C LEU A 22 15.07 6.40 2.04
N LEU A 23 15.49 5.19 1.67
CA LEU A 23 14.84 3.98 2.16
C LEU A 23 15.17 3.74 3.64
N PRO A 24 14.14 3.67 4.51
CA PRO A 24 14.34 3.46 5.92
C PRO A 24 14.84 2.04 6.14
N LYS A 25 15.97 1.88 6.84
CA LYS A 25 16.53 0.57 7.23
C LYS A 25 15.83 0.03 8.47
N ALA A 26 14.50 0.07 8.45
CA ALA A 26 13.67 -0.24 9.60
C ALA A 26 12.97 -1.60 9.43
N PRO A 27 12.68 -2.29 10.54
CA PRO A 27 12.01 -3.59 10.52
C PRO A 27 10.77 -3.71 9.62
N PRO A 28 9.82 -2.75 9.59
CA PRO A 28 8.63 -2.91 8.77
C PRO A 28 8.90 -2.91 7.27
N LEU A 29 9.94 -2.20 6.80
CA LEU A 29 10.31 -2.24 5.38
C LEU A 29 10.97 -3.58 5.04
N GLN A 30 11.86 -4.06 5.91
CA GLN A 30 12.51 -5.36 5.71
C GLN A 30 11.49 -6.49 5.64
N GLN A 31 10.49 -6.49 6.54
CA GLN A 31 9.41 -7.48 6.49
C GLN A 31 8.60 -7.43 5.19
N LEU A 32 8.38 -6.23 4.62
CA LEU A 32 7.70 -6.10 3.32
C LEU A 32 8.56 -6.63 2.18
N LEU A 33 9.87 -6.37 2.19
CA LEU A 33 10.79 -6.89 1.17
C LEU A 33 10.90 -8.42 1.25
N ASP A 34 11.07 -8.96 2.45
CA ASP A 34 11.15 -10.40 2.70
C ASP A 34 9.89 -11.13 2.19
N GLN A 35 8.70 -10.50 2.30
CA GLN A 35 7.46 -11.06 1.76
C GLN A 35 7.52 -11.28 0.25
N TYR A 36 8.17 -10.38 -0.50
CA TYR A 36 8.30 -10.50 -1.95
C TYR A 36 9.46 -11.41 -2.36
N ASP A 37 10.53 -11.50 -1.57
CA ASP A 37 11.64 -12.43 -1.83
C ASP A 37 11.20 -13.90 -1.67
N VAL A 38 10.32 -14.19 -0.70
CA VAL A 38 9.76 -15.54 -0.50
C VAL A 38 8.77 -15.94 -1.60
N LEU A 39 8.19 -14.99 -2.34
CA LEU A 39 7.32 -15.25 -3.48
C LEU A 39 8.11 -15.44 -4.80
N GLY A 40 9.43 -15.23 -4.78
CA GLY A 40 10.31 -15.30 -5.94
C GLY A 40 10.73 -16.72 -6.35
N ASP A 41 10.54 -17.71 -5.46
CA ASP A 41 10.87 -19.11 -5.70
C ASP A 41 9.73 -19.97 -5.14
N ASP A 42 9.17 -20.86 -5.96
CA ASP A 42 8.01 -21.71 -5.71
C ASP A 42 6.58 -21.11 -5.79
N SER A 43 5.96 -21.36 -6.95
CA SER A 43 4.80 -22.26 -7.08
C SER A 43 3.70 -22.18 -6.01
N LYS A 44 3.19 -20.98 -5.70
CA LYS A 44 1.81 -20.85 -5.20
C LYS A 44 0.91 -20.37 -6.32
N ASP A 45 0.28 -21.36 -6.96
CA ASP A 45 -0.90 -21.27 -7.81
C ASP A 45 -2.14 -20.87 -7.00
N GLY A 46 -1.99 -19.78 -6.25
CA GLY A 46 -2.99 -19.21 -5.34
C GLY A 46 -2.91 -17.68 -5.34
N ALA A 47 -2.38 -17.10 -6.42
CA ALA A 47 -2.58 -15.69 -6.69
C ALA A 47 -4.08 -15.50 -6.92
N VAL A 48 -4.77 -15.08 -5.87
CA VAL A 48 -6.10 -14.48 -6.00
C VAL A 48 -5.90 -13.29 -6.92
N GLU A 49 -6.12 -13.48 -8.21
CA GLU A 49 -6.02 -12.39 -9.19
C GLU A 49 -7.24 -11.50 -8.98
N GLU A 50 -6.98 -10.44 -8.22
CA GLU A 50 -7.95 -9.44 -7.80
C GLU A 50 -8.34 -8.56 -8.99
N ASP A 51 -9.65 -8.46 -9.25
CA ASP A 51 -10.20 -7.49 -10.19
C ASP A 51 -10.26 -6.11 -9.53
N ASP A 52 -9.09 -5.50 -9.37
CA ASP A 52 -9.01 -4.07 -9.13
C ASP A 52 -8.42 -3.38 -10.36
N GLU A 53 -9.26 -2.54 -10.97
CA GLU A 53 -8.89 -1.61 -12.05
C GLU A 53 -7.71 -0.69 -11.63
N HIS A 54 -7.42 -0.58 -10.33
CA HIS A 54 -6.35 0.21 -9.74
C HIS A 54 -5.63 -0.58 -8.62
N ALA A 55 -4.34 -0.33 -8.40
CA ALA A 55 -3.62 -0.98 -7.31
C ALA A 55 -4.23 -0.64 -5.94
N THR A 56 -4.37 -1.63 -5.06
CA THR A 56 -4.76 -1.45 -3.66
C THR A 56 -3.54 -1.03 -2.84
N THR A 57 -3.67 0.06 -2.08
CA THR A 57 -2.61 0.51 -1.17
C THR A 57 -2.85 -0.10 0.20
N GLU A 58 -1.99 -1.03 0.61
CA GLU A 58 -2.06 -1.68 1.92
C GLU A 58 -1.27 -0.91 2.99
N THR A 59 -0.03 -0.52 2.67
CA THR A 59 0.87 0.18 3.61
C THR A 59 1.49 1.41 2.94
N ILE A 60 1.48 2.54 3.66
CA ILE A 60 2.12 3.80 3.26
C ILE A 60 3.25 4.10 4.23
N MET A 61 4.43 4.42 3.71
CA MET A 61 5.56 4.91 4.50
C MET A 61 5.88 6.36 4.09
N THR A 62 5.75 7.28 5.03
CA THR A 62 6.03 8.71 4.81
C THR A 62 7.25 9.12 5.61
N MET A 63 8.30 9.59 4.94
CA MET A 63 9.53 10.07 5.59
C MET A 63 9.33 11.46 6.21
N ALA A 64 10.05 11.74 7.28
CA ALA A 64 10.13 13.09 7.82
C ALA A 64 10.77 14.03 6.79
N THR A 65 10.16 15.19 6.59
CA THR A 65 10.73 16.31 5.84
C THR A 65 11.15 17.40 6.81
N ASP A 66 12.19 18.14 6.45
CA ASP A 66 12.59 19.33 7.19
C ASP A 66 11.48 20.39 7.17
N LEU A 67 11.27 21.05 8.31
CA LEU A 67 10.37 22.20 8.36
C LEU A 67 10.96 23.35 7.55
N THR A 68 10.14 23.97 6.70
CA THR A 68 10.49 25.25 6.08
C THR A 68 10.90 26.27 7.18
N PRO A 69 11.85 27.19 6.90
CA PRO A 69 12.56 27.96 7.93
C PRO A 69 11.71 28.95 8.75
N ILE A 70 10.39 28.97 8.56
CA ILE A 70 9.44 29.88 9.24
C ILE A 70 9.24 29.46 10.71
N VAL A 71 9.58 28.22 11.09
CA VAL A 71 9.48 27.71 12.48
C VAL A 71 10.88 27.51 13.09
N GLN A 72 11.78 28.47 12.91
CA GLN A 72 13.07 28.48 13.61
C GLN A 72 12.94 29.15 14.98
N VAL A 73 12.83 28.34 16.03
CA VAL A 73 13.26 28.73 17.38
C VAL A 73 14.60 28.01 17.60
N ASP A 74 15.66 28.78 17.85
CA ASP A 74 17.03 28.32 18.22
C ASP A 74 18.00 27.83 17.13
N ARG A 75 17.89 28.30 15.87
CA ARG A 75 18.91 28.10 14.79
C ARG A 75 19.30 26.65 14.45
N LYS A 76 18.57 25.64 14.94
CA LYS A 76 18.70 24.23 14.50
C LYS A 76 17.45 23.84 13.70
N PRO A 77 17.56 23.29 12.48
CA PRO A 77 16.41 22.77 11.76
C PRO A 77 15.81 21.64 12.60
N LYS A 78 14.62 21.87 13.15
CA LYS A 78 13.87 20.84 13.84
C LYS A 78 13.11 20.04 12.78
N CYS A 79 13.48 18.79 12.57
CA CYS A 79 12.52 17.81 12.06
C CYS A 79 11.38 17.69 13.10
N CYS A 80 10.19 17.21 12.77
CA CYS A 80 9.86 16.35 11.65
C CYS A 80 8.47 16.71 11.11
N PHE A 81 8.38 17.15 9.84
CA PHE A 81 7.10 17.35 9.17
C PHE A 81 6.71 16.14 8.35
N PHE A 82 5.46 15.71 8.45
CA PHE A 82 4.93 14.59 7.68
C PHE A 82 3.78 15.08 6.81
N SER A 83 3.93 14.95 5.49
CA SER A 83 2.88 15.31 4.53
C SER A 83 2.12 14.06 4.09
N PHE A 84 0.80 14.14 4.12
CA PHE A 84 -0.09 13.06 3.69
C PHE A 84 -1.01 13.52 2.57
N SER A 85 -1.31 12.62 1.64
CA SER A 85 -2.27 12.91 0.58
C SER A 85 -3.68 13.09 1.16
N PRO A 86 -4.43 14.12 0.78
CA PRO A 86 -5.82 14.31 1.22
C PRO A 86 -6.77 13.21 0.71
N LYS A 87 -6.30 12.34 -0.19
CA LYS A 87 -7.07 11.20 -0.71
C LYS A 87 -7.15 10.03 0.27
N ILE A 88 -6.36 10.03 1.34
CA ILE A 88 -6.37 8.97 2.36
C ILE A 88 -7.61 9.15 3.24
N GLN A 89 -8.50 8.17 3.22
CA GLN A 89 -9.69 8.18 4.07
C GLN A 89 -9.35 7.72 5.48
N ALA A 90 -9.57 8.59 6.47
CA ALA A 90 -9.20 8.32 7.86
C ALA A 90 -9.91 7.10 8.48
N ASN A 91 -11.12 6.77 8.01
CA ASN A 91 -11.89 5.59 8.46
C ASN A 91 -11.26 4.25 8.05
N ARG A 92 -10.43 4.24 7.00
CA ARG A 92 -9.75 3.03 6.53
C ARG A 92 -8.42 2.79 7.25
N ILE A 93 -7.98 3.68 8.14
CA ILE A 93 -6.69 3.50 8.83
C ILE A 93 -6.84 2.45 9.92
N VAL A 94 -6.14 1.33 9.73
CA VAL A 94 -6.09 0.22 10.69
C VAL A 94 -5.03 0.52 11.75
N ARG A 95 -3.82 0.90 11.35
CA ARG A 95 -2.67 1.15 12.22
C ARG A 95 -1.87 2.34 11.70
N ALA A 96 -1.35 3.17 12.60
CA ALA A 96 -0.37 4.19 12.24
C ALA A 96 0.72 4.28 13.32
N GLN A 97 1.97 4.09 12.92
CA GLN A 97 3.11 4.11 13.82
C GLN A 97 4.18 5.07 13.33
N LEU A 98 4.69 5.88 14.25
CA LEU A 98 5.90 6.65 14.06
C LEU A 98 7.08 5.79 14.50
N TRP A 99 8.06 5.64 13.62
CA TRP A 99 9.29 4.92 13.88
C TRP A 99 10.42 5.92 14.11
N VAL A 100 11.14 5.75 15.21
CA VAL A 100 12.26 6.60 15.62
C VAL A 100 13.45 5.72 15.93
N HIS A 101 14.62 6.06 15.37
CA HIS A 101 15.87 5.38 15.66
C HIS A 101 16.59 6.07 16.83
N LEU A 102 17.06 5.28 17.79
CA LEU A 102 17.88 5.74 18.90
C LEU A 102 19.36 5.41 18.64
N ARG A 103 20.21 6.43 18.73
CA ARG A 103 21.67 6.31 18.73
C ARG A 103 22.15 5.44 19.90
N PRO A 104 23.30 4.76 19.75
CA PRO A 104 23.82 3.93 20.82
C PRO A 104 24.27 4.81 21.98
N ALA A 105 23.90 4.43 23.21
CA ALA A 105 24.39 5.08 24.41
C ALA A 105 25.81 4.56 24.75
N GLU A 106 26.67 5.43 25.29
CA GLU A 106 28.00 5.03 25.77
C GLU A 106 27.93 4.05 26.95
N GLU A 107 26.91 4.23 27.80
CA GLU A 107 26.67 3.45 29.00
C GLU A 107 25.19 3.03 29.05
N ALA A 108 24.91 1.97 29.80
CA ALA A 108 23.53 1.54 30.02
C ALA A 108 22.76 2.65 30.77
N THR A 109 21.74 3.21 30.14
CA THR A 109 20.99 4.36 30.66
C THR A 109 19.51 4.25 30.32
N THR A 110 18.68 4.88 31.14
CA THR A 110 17.27 5.08 30.80
C THR A 110 17.13 6.33 29.95
N VAL A 111 16.47 6.18 28.80
CA VAL A 111 16.10 7.24 27.87
C VAL A 111 14.62 7.58 28.02
N PHE A 112 14.32 8.87 28.11
CA PHE A 112 12.96 9.39 28.08
C PHE A 112 12.64 9.91 26.68
N LEU A 113 11.97 9.07 25.88
CA LEU A 113 11.46 9.47 24.57
C LEU A 113 10.16 10.25 24.76
N GLN A 114 10.16 11.52 24.35
CA GLN A 114 9.02 12.41 24.39
C GLN A 114 8.66 12.87 22.98
N ILE A 115 7.37 12.71 22.66
CA ILE A 115 6.81 13.09 21.36
C ILE A 115 5.73 14.14 21.62
N SER A 116 5.89 15.31 21.00
CA SER A 116 4.97 16.44 21.16
C SER A 116 4.57 17.06 19.82
N ARG A 117 3.38 17.66 19.78
CA ARG A 117 2.95 18.48 18.64
C ARG A 117 3.66 19.82 18.66
N LEU A 118 4.12 20.28 17.50
CA LEU A 118 4.60 21.64 17.33
C LEU A 118 3.41 22.61 17.32
N MET A 119 3.47 23.65 18.15
CA MET A 119 2.45 24.70 18.28
C MET A 119 3.07 26.07 18.00
N PRO A 120 2.28 27.09 17.60
CA PRO A 120 2.76 28.45 17.43
C PRO A 120 3.30 29.00 18.76
N VAL A 121 4.38 29.77 18.72
CA VAL A 121 5.02 30.39 19.91
C VAL A 121 4.04 31.22 20.76
N LYS A 122 2.95 31.72 20.14
CA LYS A 122 1.89 32.48 20.81
C LYS A 122 1.02 31.65 21.75
N ASP A 123 0.90 30.34 21.49
CA ASP A 123 0.27 29.35 22.36
C ASP A 123 1.37 28.50 22.99
N GLY A 124 1.91 28.95 24.13
CA GLY A 124 3.04 28.32 24.83
C GLY A 124 2.80 26.87 25.33
N GLY A 125 1.74 26.19 24.89
CA GLY A 125 1.40 24.83 25.27
C GLY A 125 1.98 23.79 24.31
N ARG A 126 3.08 23.14 24.68
CA ARG A 126 3.51 21.88 24.03
C ARG A 126 2.51 20.77 24.39
N HIS A 127 1.76 20.30 23.41
CA HIS A 127 0.82 19.19 23.61
C HIS A 127 1.56 17.85 23.47
N ARG A 128 1.77 17.16 24.59
CA ARG A 128 2.42 15.85 24.63
C ARG A 128 1.53 14.79 23.97
N ILE A 129 2.04 14.15 22.92
CA ILE A 129 1.38 13.01 22.26
C ILE A 129 1.64 11.76 23.09
N ARG A 130 2.91 11.47 23.36
CA ARG A 130 3.31 10.29 24.14
C ARG A 130 4.66 10.52 24.81
N SER A 131 4.88 9.80 25.90
CA SER A 131 6.19 9.69 26.55
C SER A 131 6.43 8.23 26.89
N LEU A 132 7.62 7.74 26.58
CA LEU A 132 8.06 6.38 26.85
C LEU A 132 9.37 6.42 27.63
N LYS A 133 9.47 5.55 28.64
CA LYS A 133 10.71 5.26 29.34
C LYS A 133 11.31 4.00 28.73
N ILE A 134 12.55 4.08 28.26
CA ILE A 134 13.22 3.01 27.53
C ILE A 134 14.57 2.77 28.20
N ASP A 135 14.86 1.54 28.59
CA ASP A 135 16.19 1.17 29.09
C ASP A 135 17.06 0.73 27.90
N VAL A 136 18.15 1.47 27.67
CA VAL A 136 19.06 1.25 26.55
C VAL A 136 20.38 0.68 27.07
N ASN A 137 20.86 -0.39 26.43
CA ASN A 137 22.15 -0.99 26.72
C ASN A 137 23.28 -0.25 25.99
N ALA A 138 24.46 -0.24 26.59
CA ALA A 138 25.65 0.38 25.99
C ALA A 138 25.95 -0.21 24.60
N GLY A 139 26.18 0.65 23.61
CA GLY A 139 26.54 0.27 22.24
C GLY A 139 25.41 -0.32 21.39
N VAL A 140 24.20 -0.47 21.90
CA VAL A 140 23.06 -1.06 21.16
C VAL A 140 22.19 0.04 20.58
N THR A 141 21.98 0.02 19.26
CA THR A 141 20.97 0.84 18.59
C THR A 141 19.61 0.16 18.61
N SER A 142 18.53 0.93 18.64
CA SER A 142 17.18 0.36 18.62
C SER A 142 16.19 1.24 17.88
N TRP A 143 15.26 0.58 17.20
CA TRP A 143 14.09 1.20 16.61
C TRP A 143 12.95 1.20 17.61
N GLN A 144 12.29 2.34 17.75
CA GLN A 144 11.12 2.50 18.60
C GLN A 144 9.90 2.88 17.79
N SER A 145 8.81 2.15 18.03
CA SER A 145 7.53 2.38 17.36
C SER A 145 6.52 3.01 18.33
N ILE A 146 5.86 4.07 17.87
CA ILE A 146 4.93 4.86 18.67
C ILE A 146 3.62 4.96 17.92
N ASP A 147 2.52 4.53 18.55
CA ASP A 147 1.19 4.68 17.98
C ASP A 147 0.80 6.17 17.90
N VAL A 148 0.53 6.62 16.68
CA VAL A 148 0.14 7.98 16.33
C VAL A 148 -1.19 8.01 15.55
N LYS A 149 -1.95 6.91 15.55
CA LYS A 149 -3.22 6.78 14.80
C LYS A 149 -4.20 7.91 15.08
N GLN A 150 -4.36 8.29 16.34
CA GLN A 150 -5.29 9.36 16.73
C GLN A 150 -4.83 10.72 16.18
N VAL A 151 -3.53 11.00 16.25
CA VAL A 151 -2.94 12.26 15.74
C VAL A 151 -3.12 12.35 14.23
N LEU A 152 -2.77 11.28 13.51
CA LEU A 152 -2.91 11.20 12.06
C LEU A 152 -4.38 11.34 11.62
N THR A 153 -5.31 10.72 12.34
CA THR A 153 -6.75 10.82 12.06
C THR A 153 -7.25 12.26 12.16
N VAL A 154 -6.76 13.03 13.14
CA VAL A 154 -7.09 14.46 13.26
C VAL A 154 -6.50 15.25 12.08
N TRP A 155 -5.23 15.01 11.73
CA TRP A 155 -4.57 15.71 10.63
C TRP A 155 -5.19 15.43 9.26
N LEU A 156 -5.72 14.24 9.02
CA LEU A 156 -6.43 13.93 7.77
C LEU A 156 -7.78 14.62 7.68
N LYS A 157 -8.44 14.87 8.81
CA LYS A 157 -9.70 15.64 8.87
C LYS A 157 -9.45 17.15 8.83
N GLN A 158 -8.35 17.60 9.42
CA GLN A 158 -7.96 18.99 9.62
C GLN A 158 -6.48 19.20 9.26
N PRO A 159 -6.14 19.25 7.95
CA PRO A 159 -4.75 19.37 7.48
C PRO A 159 -4.05 20.64 7.98
N GLU A 160 -4.81 21.70 8.23
CA GLU A 160 -4.34 22.98 8.77
C GLU A 160 -3.78 22.88 10.19
N THR A 161 -4.13 21.82 10.93
CA THR A 161 -3.57 21.56 12.27
C THR A 161 -2.25 20.82 12.23
N ASN A 162 -1.84 20.30 11.06
CA ASN A 162 -0.56 19.67 10.89
C ASN A 162 0.56 20.72 10.86
N ARG A 163 1.42 20.67 11.87
CA ARG A 163 2.58 21.55 12.05
C ARG A 163 3.87 20.76 12.28
N GLY A 164 3.81 19.44 12.21
CA GLY A 164 4.91 18.54 12.51
C GLY A 164 4.95 18.03 13.96
N ILE A 165 5.92 17.16 14.20
CA ILE A 165 6.17 16.49 15.48
C ILE A 165 7.56 16.89 15.97
N GLU A 166 7.64 17.25 17.26
CA GLU A 166 8.91 17.35 17.97
C GLU A 166 9.20 16.00 18.64
N ILE A 167 10.39 15.46 18.41
CA ILE A 167 10.88 14.19 18.93
C ILE A 167 12.12 14.50 19.75
N ASN A 168 12.09 14.20 21.04
CA ASN A 168 13.24 14.35 21.92
C ASN A 168 13.47 13.02 22.66
N ALA A 169 14.70 12.52 22.73
CA ALA A 169 15.03 11.30 23.46
C ALA A 169 16.24 11.53 24.37
N TYR A 170 15.97 12.08 25.56
CA TYR A 170 17.04 12.42 26.50
C TYR A 170 17.45 11.24 27.37
N ASP A 171 18.74 10.95 27.45
CA ASP A 171 19.32 10.05 28.44
C ASP A 171 19.40 10.71 29.83
N ALA A 172 19.92 9.98 30.83
CA ALA A 172 20.12 10.48 32.18
C ALA A 172 21.15 11.64 32.28
N LYS A 173 22.01 11.79 31.26
CA LYS A 173 23.05 12.84 31.16
C LYS A 173 22.53 14.09 30.41
N GLY A 174 21.34 14.01 29.79
CA GLY A 174 20.74 15.07 28.99
C GLY A 174 21.13 15.05 27.51
N ASN A 175 21.76 13.99 27.02
CA ASN A 175 22.09 13.82 25.60
C ASN A 175 20.86 13.35 24.83
N ASP A 176 20.61 13.95 23.66
CA ASP A 176 19.52 13.53 22.78
C ASP A 176 19.98 12.40 21.85
N LEU A 177 19.44 11.22 22.06
CA LEU A 177 19.76 10.02 21.28
C LEU A 177 18.85 9.85 20.06
N ALA A 178 17.84 10.71 19.85
CA ALA A 178 16.97 10.59 18.69
C ALA A 178 17.71 11.01 17.41
N VAL A 179 17.71 10.14 16.40
CA VAL A 179 18.16 10.50 15.05
C VAL A 179 17.07 11.36 14.41
N THR A 180 17.32 12.66 14.32
CA THR A 180 16.38 13.67 13.77
C THR A 180 16.95 14.48 12.61
N SER A 181 18.27 14.43 12.42
CA SER A 181 18.99 15.10 11.33
C SER A 181 19.97 14.12 10.68
N THR A 182 20.27 14.35 9.40
CA THR A 182 21.24 13.54 8.65
C THR A 182 22.67 13.90 9.02
N GLU A 183 23.23 13.22 10.02
CA GLU A 183 24.67 13.22 10.25
C GLU A 183 25.37 12.18 9.34
N THR A 184 26.68 12.36 9.12
CA THR A 184 27.45 11.46 8.25
C THR A 184 27.41 10.02 8.78
N GLY A 185 26.87 9.10 7.99
CA GLY A 185 26.71 7.68 8.36
C GLY A 185 25.34 7.28 8.90
N GLU A 186 24.38 8.22 9.01
CA GLU A 186 23.01 7.96 9.50
C GLU A 186 21.97 7.77 8.37
N ASP A 187 22.42 7.34 7.19
CA ASP A 187 21.56 7.15 6.00
C ASP A 187 20.49 6.07 6.23
N GLY A 188 19.22 6.44 6.03
CA GLY A 188 18.07 5.56 6.22
C GLY A 188 17.63 5.36 7.68
N LEU A 189 18.14 6.18 8.62
CA LEU A 189 17.76 6.14 10.05
C LEU A 189 16.80 7.27 10.45
N LEU A 190 16.40 8.11 9.50
CA LEU A 190 15.47 9.21 9.75
C LEU A 190 14.10 8.69 10.21
N PRO A 191 13.38 9.49 11.02
CA PRO A 191 12.04 9.11 11.46
C PRO A 191 11.06 9.03 10.28
N PHE A 192 10.20 8.03 10.30
CA PHE A 192 9.16 7.85 9.29
C PHE A 192 7.86 7.33 9.91
N MET A 193 6.74 7.58 9.24
CA MET A 193 5.43 7.11 9.66
C MET A 193 4.98 5.96 8.77
N GLU A 194 4.67 4.82 9.38
CA GLU A 194 4.03 3.66 8.76
C GLU A 194 2.52 3.74 8.98
N VAL A 195 1.74 3.68 7.90
CA VAL A 195 0.27 3.73 7.95
C VAL A 195 -0.29 2.52 7.21
N LYS A 196 -0.94 1.61 7.94
CA LYS A 196 -1.67 0.47 7.36
C LYS A 196 -3.12 0.84 7.12
N ILE A 197 -3.57 0.61 5.91
CA ILE A 197 -4.92 0.90 5.43
C ILE A 197 -5.67 -0.43 5.27
N SER A 198 -6.96 -0.44 5.59
CA SER A 198 -7.81 -1.60 5.40
C SER A 198 -7.98 -1.88 3.92
N GLU A 199 -7.80 -3.14 3.52
CA GLU A 199 -8.18 -3.61 2.21
C GLU A 199 -9.70 -3.43 2.00
N GLY A 200 -10.06 -3.05 0.77
CA GLY A 200 -11.47 -2.95 0.38
C GLY A 200 -12.06 -4.34 0.17
N PRO A 201 -13.38 -4.46 -0.02
CA PRO A 201 -13.98 -5.73 -0.40
C PRO A 201 -13.41 -6.19 -1.75
N LYS A 202 -12.58 -7.24 -1.71
CA LYS A 202 -11.99 -7.87 -2.88
C LYS A 202 -13.06 -8.69 -3.59
N ARG A 203 -13.36 -8.38 -4.86
CA ARG A 203 -14.22 -9.23 -5.68
C ARG A 203 -13.41 -10.45 -6.12
N ILE A 204 -13.85 -11.64 -5.71
CA ILE A 204 -13.27 -12.90 -6.15
C ILE A 204 -13.61 -13.07 -7.64
N ARG A 205 -12.56 -13.06 -8.48
CA ARG A 205 -12.68 -13.42 -9.89
C ARG A 205 -13.07 -14.90 -9.99
N ARG A 206 -14.09 -15.21 -10.79
CA ARG A 206 -14.42 -16.60 -11.12
C ARG A 206 -13.40 -17.07 -12.15
N ASP A 207 -12.53 -17.97 -11.73
CA ASP A 207 -11.57 -18.60 -12.62
C ASP A 207 -12.31 -19.45 -13.66
N SER A 208 -12.32 -18.96 -14.89
CA SER A 208 -12.95 -19.63 -16.03
C SER A 208 -12.18 -19.38 -17.33
N GLY A 209 -10.94 -18.88 -17.22
CA GLY A 209 -10.07 -18.63 -18.36
C GLY A 209 -9.22 -19.86 -18.67
N LEU A 210 -8.86 -20.04 -19.94
CA LEU A 210 -7.86 -21.03 -20.34
C LEU A 210 -6.45 -20.43 -20.16
N ASP A 211 -5.53 -21.22 -19.62
CA ASP A 211 -4.11 -20.90 -19.51
C ASP A 211 -3.31 -21.74 -20.52
N CYS A 212 -2.50 -21.07 -21.33
CA CYS A 212 -1.73 -21.66 -22.41
C CYS A 212 -0.24 -21.39 -22.24
N ASP A 213 0.57 -22.39 -22.59
CA ASP A 213 2.03 -22.24 -22.68
C ASP A 213 2.44 -21.56 -24.00
N GLU A 214 3.67 -21.05 -24.07
CA GLU A 214 4.20 -20.36 -25.26
C GLU A 214 4.13 -21.19 -26.56
N ASN A 215 4.16 -22.52 -26.44
CA ASN A 215 4.10 -23.45 -27.58
C ASN A 215 2.69 -24.02 -27.83
N SER A 216 1.66 -23.52 -27.13
CA SER A 216 0.29 -23.98 -27.33
C SER A 216 -0.22 -23.55 -28.71
N SER A 217 -0.87 -24.46 -29.43
CA SER A 217 -1.54 -24.18 -30.70
C SER A 217 -3.03 -23.86 -30.52
N GLU A 218 -3.44 -23.39 -29.34
CA GLU A 218 -4.83 -23.06 -29.03
C GLU A 218 -5.26 -21.81 -29.83
N SER A 219 -6.29 -21.96 -30.66
CA SER A 219 -6.82 -20.87 -31.48
C SER A 219 -7.82 -20.00 -30.71
N ARG A 220 -8.43 -20.54 -29.65
CA ARG A 220 -9.36 -19.78 -28.80
C ARG A 220 -8.62 -18.81 -27.90
N CYS A 221 -9.31 -17.76 -27.45
CA CYS A 221 -8.79 -16.78 -26.50
C CYS A 221 -8.26 -17.47 -25.24
N CYS A 222 -6.95 -17.35 -25.03
CA CYS A 222 -6.20 -18.00 -23.96
C CYS A 222 -5.21 -17.03 -23.33
N ARG A 223 -4.87 -17.25 -22.06
CA ARG A 223 -3.88 -16.47 -21.32
C ARG A 223 -2.51 -17.11 -21.46
N TYR A 224 -1.54 -16.34 -21.94
CA TYR A 224 -0.15 -16.75 -22.14
C TYR A 224 0.77 -16.08 -21.11
N PRO A 225 1.84 -16.77 -20.67
CA PRO A 225 2.78 -16.22 -19.70
C PRO A 225 3.54 -15.04 -20.31
N LEU A 226 3.67 -13.96 -19.53
CA LEU A 226 4.55 -12.83 -19.85
C LEU A 226 5.11 -12.28 -18.56
N THR A 227 6.43 -12.17 -18.50
CA THR A 227 7.12 -11.67 -17.32
C THR A 227 7.80 -10.34 -17.64
N VAL A 228 7.48 -9.32 -16.86
CA VAL A 228 8.01 -7.95 -16.97
C VAL A 228 9.11 -7.79 -15.94
N ASP A 229 10.32 -7.46 -16.39
CA ASP A 229 11.46 -7.13 -15.52
C ASP A 229 11.63 -5.60 -15.45
N PHE A 230 11.47 -5.01 -14.26
CA PHE A 230 11.52 -3.56 -14.09
C PHE A 230 12.95 -3.00 -14.19
N GLU A 231 13.96 -3.84 -13.97
CA GLU A 231 15.37 -3.42 -14.08
C GLU A 231 15.75 -3.17 -15.55
N ASP A 232 15.21 -3.95 -16.48
CA ASP A 232 15.42 -3.78 -17.93
C ASP A 232 14.85 -2.45 -18.45
N PHE A 233 13.78 -1.94 -17.83
CA PHE A 233 13.19 -0.64 -18.17
C PHE A 233 13.88 0.54 -17.45
N GLY A 234 14.88 0.27 -16.59
CA GLY A 234 15.52 1.29 -15.75
C GLY A 234 14.56 1.91 -14.72
N TRP A 235 13.56 1.17 -14.26
CA TRP A 235 12.59 1.64 -13.27
C TRP A 235 13.09 1.42 -11.83
N ASP A 236 14.20 2.08 -11.50
CA ASP A 236 14.88 1.96 -10.19
C ASP A 236 14.02 2.43 -9.00
N TRP A 237 12.96 3.19 -9.25
CA TRP A 237 12.01 3.65 -8.24
C TRP A 237 11.06 2.54 -7.75
N ILE A 238 10.96 1.42 -8.47
CA ILE A 238 10.26 0.21 -8.00
C ILE A 238 11.23 -0.61 -7.16
N ILE A 239 10.95 -0.69 -5.86
CA ILE A 239 11.84 -1.35 -4.90
C ILE A 239 11.63 -2.87 -4.94
N ALA A 240 10.36 -3.31 -4.93
CA ALA A 240 9.96 -4.71 -5.06
C ALA A 240 8.51 -4.81 -5.59
N PRO A 241 8.15 -5.91 -6.27
CA PRO A 241 9.03 -6.94 -6.81
C PRO A 241 9.82 -6.39 -8.01
N LYS A 242 11.01 -6.94 -8.29
CA LYS A 242 11.81 -6.56 -9.48
C LYS A 242 11.25 -7.13 -10.78
N ARG A 243 10.54 -8.25 -10.67
CA ARG A 243 9.96 -8.98 -11.79
C ARG A 243 8.50 -9.30 -11.49
N TYR A 244 7.62 -9.12 -12.48
CA TYR A 244 6.17 -9.32 -12.34
C TYR A 244 5.60 -10.13 -13.50
N LYS A 245 4.84 -11.19 -13.20
CA LYS A 245 4.11 -11.98 -14.21
C LYS A 245 2.84 -11.22 -14.61
N ALA A 246 2.89 -10.52 -15.73
CA ALA A 246 1.76 -9.77 -16.26
C ALA A 246 0.76 -10.66 -17.01
N ASN A 247 1.28 -11.67 -17.71
CA ASN A 247 0.55 -12.48 -18.68
C ASN A 247 -0.12 -11.61 -19.78
N TYR A 248 -0.58 -12.22 -20.85
CA TYR A 248 -1.37 -11.53 -21.88
C TYR A 248 -2.38 -12.49 -22.50
N CYS A 249 -3.51 -11.97 -22.97
CA CYS A 249 -4.52 -12.78 -23.65
C CYS A 249 -4.36 -12.66 -25.17
N SER A 250 -4.40 -13.79 -25.87
CA SER A 250 -4.36 -13.88 -27.33
C SER A 250 -5.24 -15.03 -27.83
N GLY A 251 -5.75 -14.94 -29.05
CA GLY A 251 -6.66 -15.92 -29.66
C GLY A 251 -8.04 -15.35 -29.98
N GLU A 252 -8.91 -16.18 -30.56
CA GLU A 252 -10.24 -15.79 -31.04
C GLU A 252 -11.34 -16.09 -30.00
N CYS A 253 -12.31 -15.19 -29.86
CA CYS A 253 -13.49 -15.39 -29.01
C CYS A 253 -14.71 -15.71 -29.88
N ASP A 254 -15.26 -16.92 -29.74
CA ASP A 254 -16.52 -17.28 -30.40
C ASP A 254 -17.70 -16.47 -29.84
N TYR A 255 -18.50 -15.89 -30.72
CA TYR A 255 -19.76 -15.23 -30.34
C TYR A 255 -20.82 -16.29 -30.01
N MET A 256 -21.04 -16.53 -28.71
CA MET A 256 -22.20 -17.31 -28.28
C MET A 256 -23.47 -16.45 -28.41
N TYR A 257 -24.32 -16.76 -29.39
CA TYR A 257 -25.66 -16.18 -29.47
C TYR A 257 -26.50 -16.66 -28.28
N LEU A 258 -26.83 -15.76 -27.36
CA LEU A 258 -27.89 -16.00 -26.39
C LEU A 258 -29.21 -16.15 -27.15
N GLN A 259 -29.67 -17.39 -27.35
CA GLN A 259 -30.98 -17.63 -27.92
C GLN A 259 -32.05 -17.04 -26.98
N LYS A 260 -32.94 -16.24 -27.57
CA LYS A 260 -33.90 -15.36 -26.90
C LYS A 260 -35.07 -16.09 -26.20
N TYR A 261 -34.96 -17.40 -25.92
CA TYR A 261 -36.02 -18.19 -25.30
C TYR A 261 -35.51 -19.06 -24.14
N PRO A 262 -36.24 -19.12 -23.01
CA PRO A 262 -35.78 -19.76 -21.80
C PRO A 262 -36.12 -21.26 -21.80
N TYR A 263 -35.39 -22.06 -22.55
CA TYR A 263 -35.30 -23.49 -22.26
C TYR A 263 -33.83 -23.89 -22.38
N THR A 264 -33.13 -23.90 -21.26
CA THR A 264 -31.98 -24.79 -21.13
C THR A 264 -32.50 -26.21 -21.23
N LEU A 265 -31.89 -27.05 -22.06
CA LEU A 265 -31.20 -28.26 -21.60
C LEU A 265 -30.57 -29.02 -22.76
N SER A 266 -29.30 -29.33 -22.54
CA SER A 266 -28.60 -30.55 -22.94
C SER A 266 -29.50 -31.69 -23.43
N GLY A 267 -29.43 -32.00 -24.72
CA GLY A 267 -30.03 -33.20 -25.28
C GLY A 267 -29.09 -34.40 -25.13
N GLU A 268 -29.11 -35.04 -23.96
CA GLU A 268 -28.90 -36.49 -23.90
C GLU A 268 -30.13 -37.18 -24.49
N GLN A 269 -29.89 -38.18 -25.33
CA GLN A 269 -30.92 -39.00 -25.97
C GLN A 269 -31.76 -39.73 -24.93
N GLY A 270 -33.05 -39.40 -24.84
CA GLY A 270 -34.02 -40.05 -23.97
C GLY A 270 -35.37 -40.16 -24.66
N GLN A 271 -35.65 -41.34 -25.20
CA GLN A 271 -36.87 -41.70 -25.91
C GLN A 271 -37.98 -42.02 -24.91
N SER A 272 -39.09 -41.29 -24.90
CA SER A 272 -40.35 -41.78 -24.32
C SER A 272 -41.57 -40.98 -24.80
N GLU A 273 -42.52 -41.71 -25.37
CA GLU A 273 -43.87 -41.28 -25.74
C GLU A 273 -44.72 -40.91 -24.51
N ARG A 274 -45.64 -39.93 -24.63
CA ARG A 274 -47.11 -40.03 -24.42
C ARG A 274 -47.81 -38.71 -23.97
N ASN A 275 -48.84 -38.37 -24.75
CA ASN A 275 -50.21 -37.96 -24.39
C ASN A 275 -50.56 -36.52 -23.92
N GLY A 276 -51.25 -35.78 -24.82
CA GLY A 276 -52.41 -34.88 -24.59
C GLY A 276 -52.17 -33.53 -23.89
N TRP A 277 -52.83 -32.40 -24.18
CA TRP A 277 -54.03 -32.03 -24.94
C TRP A 277 -53.89 -30.58 -25.46
N ALA A 278 -54.57 -30.25 -26.57
CA ALA A 278 -54.69 -28.89 -27.10
C ALA A 278 -55.89 -28.15 -26.48
N LEU A 279 -55.69 -26.89 -26.08
CA LEU A 279 -56.78 -25.93 -25.83
C LEU A 279 -56.57 -24.72 -26.74
N LEU A 280 -57.30 -24.72 -27.86
CA LEU A 280 -57.55 -23.55 -28.69
C LEU A 280 -58.72 -22.78 -28.07
N HIS A 281 -58.54 -21.50 -27.80
CA HIS A 281 -59.64 -20.54 -27.69
C HIS A 281 -59.48 -19.49 -28.79
N SER A 282 -60.40 -19.53 -29.74
CA SER A 282 -60.71 -18.44 -30.66
C SER A 282 -61.76 -17.54 -30.03
N HIS A 283 -61.63 -16.22 -30.23
CA HIS A 283 -62.70 -15.27 -30.62
C HIS A 283 -62.09 -13.87 -30.51
N GLN A 284 -61.75 -13.24 -31.64
CA GLN A 284 -62.58 -12.40 -32.52
C GLN A 284 -62.49 -10.91 -32.15
N ASP A 285 -61.92 -10.15 -33.09
CA ASP A 285 -61.91 -8.70 -33.19
C ASP A 285 -63.31 -8.08 -33.09
N VAL A 286 -63.43 -6.93 -32.41
CA VAL A 286 -64.24 -5.79 -32.88
C VAL A 286 -63.55 -4.47 -32.49
N SER A 287 -63.50 -3.60 -33.48
CA SER A 287 -62.84 -2.30 -33.66
C SER A 287 -63.57 -1.07 -33.07
N HIS A 288 -62.80 0.03 -33.03
CA HIS A 288 -63.16 1.47 -32.98
C HIS A 288 -63.66 2.02 -31.64
N GLN A 289 -63.14 3.16 -31.17
CA GLN A 289 -62.99 4.45 -31.86
C GLN A 289 -61.70 5.20 -31.49
#